data_AF-A0AAU2CLM5-F1
#
_entry.id   AF-A0AAU2CLM5-F1
#
_cell.length_a   1.000
_cell.length_b   1.000
_cell.length_c   1.000
_cell.angle_alpha   90.00
_cell.angle_beta   90.00
_cell.angle_gamma   90.00
#
_symmetry.space_group_name_H-M   'P 1'
#
loop_
_entity.id
_entity.type
_entity.pdbx_description
1 polymer ?
#
loop_
_entity_poly.entity_id
_entity_poly.type
_entity_poly.pdbx_seq_one_letter_code
_entity_poly.pdbx_strand_id
1 'polypeptide(L)'
;MGLILFPGDGDTTSPDVAWSYTGFNAFRCRLAQAEGFVLDEMRGFGGERSWSDVSTTLEPLLDRPDDGGGELSTAECTAILPRLEAITGEWHEQAADPLLGQHIEDARQLALVLRLCIDKDVELLFL
;
A
#
# COMPACT_ATOMS: atom_id res chain seq x y z
N MET A 1 -11.39 -14.91 -0.50
CA MET A 1 -10.85 -14.20 -1.66
C MET A 1 -9.94 -13.11 -1.12
N GLY A 2 -8.79 -12.92 -1.74
CA GLY A 2 -7.75 -12.00 -1.29
C GLY A 2 -7.32 -11.12 -2.46
N LEU A 3 -6.29 -10.33 -2.21
CA LEU A 3 -5.70 -9.40 -3.16
C LEU A 3 -4.22 -9.73 -3.32
N ILE A 4 -3.73 -9.76 -4.54
CA ILE A 4 -2.33 -9.96 -4.89
C ILE A 4 -1.82 -8.72 -5.62
N LEU A 5 -0.73 -8.15 -5.12
CA LEU A 5 0.00 -7.08 -5.79
C LEU A 5 1.27 -7.66 -6.38
N PHE A 6 1.45 -7.50 -7.69
CA PHE A 6 2.59 -8.07 -8.41
C PHE A 6 3.03 -7.14 -9.54
N PRO A 7 4.30 -7.22 -9.98
CA PRO A 7 4.77 -6.42 -11.10
C PRO A 7 4.13 -6.88 -12.42
N GLY A 8 3.74 -5.94 -13.28
CA GLY A 8 3.25 -6.20 -14.63
C GLY A 8 4.34 -6.58 -15.64
N ASP A 9 5.43 -7.22 -15.19
CA ASP A 9 6.57 -7.60 -16.05
C ASP A 9 6.35 -8.90 -16.85
N GLY A 10 5.24 -9.61 -16.59
CA GLY A 10 4.93 -10.89 -17.22
C GLY A 10 5.79 -12.06 -16.72
N ASP A 11 6.59 -11.84 -15.67
CA ASP A 11 7.45 -12.85 -15.05
C ASP A 11 6.79 -13.41 -13.78
N THR A 12 6.34 -14.66 -13.86
CA THR A 12 5.68 -15.33 -12.72
C THR A 12 6.63 -15.74 -11.61
N THR A 13 7.93 -15.43 -11.73
CA THR A 13 8.93 -15.64 -10.68
C THR A 13 9.26 -14.37 -9.90
N SER A 14 8.73 -13.22 -10.35
CA SER A 14 8.88 -11.96 -9.65
C SER A 14 8.17 -12.01 -8.29
N PRO A 15 8.74 -11.37 -7.25
CA PRO A 15 8.11 -11.26 -5.95
C PRO A 15 6.75 -10.58 -6.06
N ASP A 16 5.74 -11.22 -5.49
CA ASP A 16 4.40 -10.72 -5.28
C ASP A 16 4.12 -10.60 -3.78
N VAL A 17 3.06 -9.86 -3.44
CA VAL A 17 2.56 -9.77 -2.09
C VAL A 17 1.07 -10.04 -2.07
N ALA A 18 0.66 -10.96 -1.20
CA ALA A 18 -0.71 -11.44 -1.12
C ALA A 18 -1.30 -11.12 0.25
N TRP A 19 -2.50 -10.53 0.25
CA TRP A 19 -3.26 -10.24 1.44
C TRP A 19 -4.67 -10.83 1.37
N SER A 20 -5.28 -11.06 2.54
CA SER A 20 -6.73 -11.09 2.61
C SER A 20 -7.28 -9.67 2.45
N TYR A 21 -8.51 -9.51 1.95
CA TYR A 21 -9.14 -8.17 1.89
C TYR A 21 -9.18 -7.46 3.25
N THR A 22 -9.43 -8.21 4.33
CA THR A 22 -9.41 -7.66 5.69
C THR A 22 -8.00 -7.26 6.14
N GLY A 23 -6.97 -8.03 5.76
CA GLY A 23 -5.58 -7.72 6.06
C GLY A 23 -5.09 -6.50 5.30
N PHE A 24 -5.40 -6.42 4.00
CA PHE A 24 -5.07 -5.25 3.18
C PHE A 24 -5.78 -3.99 3.69
N ASN A 25 -7.07 -4.07 4.02
CA ASN A 25 -7.79 -2.95 4.61
C ASN A 25 -7.17 -2.51 5.96
N ALA A 26 -6.82 -3.45 6.84
CA ALA A 26 -6.15 -3.13 8.11
C ALA A 26 -4.80 -2.43 7.88
N PHE A 27 -4.03 -2.89 6.91
CA PHE A 27 -2.78 -2.27 6.50
C PHE A 27 -2.99 -0.83 5.98
N ARG A 28 -3.98 -0.61 5.12
CA ARG A 28 -4.35 0.73 4.63
C ARG A 28 -4.79 1.66 5.74
N CYS A 29 -5.62 1.19 6.68
CA CYS A 29 -6.03 1.96 7.85
C CYS A 29 -4.80 2.38 8.68
N ARG A 30 -3.80 1.50 8.80
CA ARG A 30 -2.57 1.82 9.53
C ARG A 30 -1.70 2.84 8.81
N LEU A 31 -1.57 2.75 7.49
CA LEU A 31 -0.89 3.76 6.68
C LEU A 31 -1.58 5.13 6.79
N ALA A 32 -2.92 5.18 6.70
CA ALA A 32 -3.69 6.41 6.88
C ALA A 32 -3.45 7.03 8.26
N GLN A 33 -3.43 6.22 9.33
CA GLN A 33 -3.13 6.69 10.68
C GLN A 33 -1.72 7.30 10.78
N ALA A 34 -0.73 6.71 10.12
CA ALA A 34 0.63 7.25 10.06
C ALA A 34 0.71 8.57 9.26
N GLU A 35 -0.15 8.74 8.26
CA GLU A 35 -0.35 10.01 7.56
C GLU A 35 -1.16 11.04 8.37
N GLY A 36 -1.73 10.65 9.51
CA GLY A 36 -2.49 11.52 10.39
C GLY A 36 -3.97 11.66 10.06
N PHE A 37 -4.56 10.72 9.32
CA PHE A 37 -5.99 10.66 9.06
C PHE A 37 -6.58 9.26 9.28
N VAL A 38 -7.91 9.16 9.30
CA VAL A 38 -8.61 7.90 9.52
C VAL A 38 -9.24 7.45 8.20
N LEU A 39 -8.86 6.26 7.73
CA LEU A 39 -9.33 5.74 6.45
C LEU A 39 -10.86 5.53 6.42
N ASP A 40 -11.45 5.02 7.50
CA ASP A 40 -12.90 4.83 7.63
C ASP A 40 -13.73 6.12 7.48
N GLU A 41 -13.12 7.31 7.67
CA GLU A 41 -13.81 8.58 7.45
C GLU A 41 -13.85 8.99 5.97
N MET A 42 -13.02 8.36 5.14
CA MET A 42 -12.88 8.67 3.72
C MET A 42 -14.01 8.06 2.90
N ARG A 43 -14.40 8.77 1.85
CA ARG A 43 -15.35 8.27 0.85
C ARG A 43 -14.81 6.98 0.22
N GLY A 44 -15.62 5.92 0.22
CA GLY A 44 -15.23 4.57 -0.24
C GLY A 44 -14.99 3.58 0.90
N PHE A 45 -14.73 4.05 2.12
CA PHE A 45 -14.40 3.22 3.29
C PHE A 45 -15.44 3.28 4.41
N GLY A 46 -16.55 4.01 4.20
CA GLY A 46 -17.66 4.12 5.16
C GLY A 46 -17.99 5.56 5.55
N GLY A 47 -17.13 6.53 5.23
CA GLY A 47 -17.33 7.93 5.52
C GLY A 47 -17.63 8.81 4.29
N GLU A 48 -17.65 10.12 4.52
CA GLU A 48 -18.03 11.14 3.53
C GLU A 48 -16.88 12.11 3.19
N ARG A 49 -15.73 12.01 3.87
CA ARG A 49 -14.59 12.91 3.68
C ARG A 49 -13.99 12.71 2.30
N SER A 50 -13.70 13.81 1.60
CA SER A 50 -13.14 13.75 0.25
C SER A 50 -11.64 13.45 0.30
N TRP A 51 -11.15 12.66 -0.66
CA TRP A 51 -9.71 12.51 -0.90
C TRP A 51 -9.02 13.84 -1.23
N SER A 52 -9.75 14.81 -1.80
CA SER A 52 -9.22 16.17 -1.99
C SER A 52 -8.93 16.93 -0.68
N ASP A 53 -9.47 16.49 0.46
CA ASP A 53 -9.23 17.08 1.79
C ASP A 53 -8.00 16.51 2.50
N VAL A 54 -7.34 15.49 1.91
CA VAL A 54 -6.09 14.92 2.41
C VAL A 54 -5.01 15.12 1.35
N SER A 55 -3.82 15.53 1.79
CA SER A 55 -2.67 15.64 0.88
C SER A 55 -1.70 14.53 1.25
N THR A 56 -1.88 13.36 0.64
CA THR A 56 -1.02 12.20 0.87
C THR A 56 -0.51 11.63 -0.44
N THR A 57 0.78 11.31 -0.49
CA THR A 57 1.41 10.64 -1.63
C THR A 57 0.95 9.18 -1.75
N LEU A 58 0.34 8.63 -0.70
CA LEU A 58 -0.18 7.26 -0.67
C LEU A 58 -1.59 7.14 -1.23
N GLU A 59 -2.25 8.24 -1.61
CA GLU A 59 -3.64 8.23 -2.13
C GLU A 59 -3.86 7.18 -3.23
N PRO A 60 -3.00 7.03 -4.25
CA PRO A 60 -3.21 6.02 -5.30
C PRO A 60 -3.18 4.58 -4.79
N LEU A 61 -2.48 4.32 -3.68
CA LEU A 61 -2.44 3.03 -2.99
C LEU A 61 -3.60 2.88 -2.00
N LEU A 62 -4.14 3.96 -1.44
CA LEU A 62 -5.18 3.96 -0.40
C LEU A 62 -6.61 4.08 -0.91
N ASP A 63 -6.86 4.73 -2.06
CA ASP A 63 -8.20 4.86 -2.68
C ASP A 63 -8.44 3.88 -3.84
N ARG A 64 -7.51 2.96 -4.08
CA ARG A 64 -7.64 1.91 -5.10
C ARG A 64 -8.70 0.88 -4.74
N PRO A 65 -9.60 0.46 -5.65
CA PRO A 65 -10.51 -0.64 -5.38
C PRO A 65 -9.77 -1.99 -5.33
N ASP A 66 -10.25 -2.88 -4.46
CA ASP A 66 -9.62 -4.20 -4.24
C ASP A 66 -10.08 -5.25 -5.27
N ASP A 67 -10.94 -4.91 -6.23
CA ASP A 67 -11.60 -5.83 -7.16
C ASP A 67 -10.79 -6.14 -8.44
N GLY A 68 -9.48 -5.87 -8.42
CA GLY A 68 -8.57 -6.16 -9.53
C GLY A 68 -8.69 -5.22 -10.73
N GLY A 69 -9.35 -4.08 -10.57
CA GLY A 69 -9.64 -3.12 -11.65
C GLY A 69 -8.60 -2.02 -11.86
N GLY A 70 -7.38 -2.12 -11.31
CA GLY A 70 -6.43 -1.01 -11.43
C GLY A 70 -4.96 -1.37 -11.28
N GLU A 71 -4.13 -0.47 -11.79
CA GLU A 71 -2.67 -0.54 -11.77
C GLU A 71 -2.07 0.73 -11.16
N LEU A 72 -0.95 0.60 -10.45
CA LEU A 72 -0.11 1.75 -10.10
C LEU A 72 0.96 1.91 -11.16
N SER A 73 0.97 3.07 -11.79
CA SER A 73 2.03 3.44 -12.71
C SER A 73 3.38 3.51 -12.00
N THR A 74 4.46 3.35 -12.76
CA THR A 74 5.82 3.45 -12.22
C THR A 74 6.09 4.79 -11.53
N ALA A 75 5.47 5.88 -12.02
CA ALA A 75 5.56 7.20 -11.40
C ALA A 75 4.90 7.23 -10.01
N GLU A 76 3.72 6.61 -9.85
CA GLU A 76 3.05 6.47 -8.56
C GLU A 76 3.85 5.57 -7.62
N CYS A 77 4.37 4.43 -8.10
CA CYS A 77 5.26 3.56 -7.33
C CYS A 77 6.49 4.33 -6.80
N THR A 78 7.10 5.16 -7.65
CA THR A 78 8.25 6.00 -7.30
C THR A 78 7.90 7.04 -6.22
N ALA A 79 6.68 7.59 -6.27
CA ALA A 79 6.22 8.57 -5.28
C ALA A 79 5.86 7.90 -3.94
N ILE A 80 5.24 6.72 -3.99
CA ILE A 80 4.78 5.95 -2.82
C ILE A 80 5.94 5.35 -2.04
N LEU A 81 6.93 4.75 -2.73
CA LEU A 81 8.02 4.00 -2.12
C LEU A 81 8.75 4.77 -0.97
N PRO A 82 9.25 6.00 -1.17
CA PRO A 82 9.97 6.71 -0.11
C PRO A 82 9.08 7.02 1.09
N ARG A 83 7.78 7.27 0.86
CA ARG A 83 6.83 7.54 1.94
C ARG A 83 6.51 6.27 2.74
N LEU A 84 6.35 5.14 2.05
CA LEU A 84 6.15 3.84 2.66
C LEU A 84 7.36 3.43 3.51
N GLU A 85 8.58 3.61 3.01
CA GLU A 85 9.82 3.32 3.75
C GLU A 85 9.96 4.21 5.00
N ALA A 86 9.61 5.49 4.91
CA ALA A 86 9.62 6.41 6.05
C ALA A 86 8.67 5.96 7.17
N ILE A 87 7.41 5.65 6.82
CA ILE A 87 6.41 5.17 7.78
C ILE A 87 6.85 3.83 8.40
N THR A 88 7.41 2.93 7.60
CA THR A 88 7.92 1.65 8.08
C THR A 88 9.08 1.83 9.07
N GLY A 89 9.94 2.81 8.83
CA GLY A 89 11.01 3.21 9.75
C GLY A 89 10.46 3.67 11.10
N GLU A 90 9.46 4.55 11.08
CA GLU A 90 8.79 5.04 12.30
C GLU A 90 8.13 3.89 13.08
N TRP A 91 7.44 2.96 12.40
CA TRP A 91 6.86 1.78 13.04
C TRP A 91 7.92 0.87 13.65
N HIS A 92 9.09 0.75 13.02
CA HIS A 92 10.18 -0.05 13.53
C HIS A 92 10.77 0.52 14.83
N GLU A 93 10.84 1.86 14.96
CA GLU A 93 11.24 2.51 16.21
C GLU A 93 10.18 2.35 17.32
N GLN A 94 8.91 2.18 16.93
CA GLN A 94 7.77 1.94 17.83
C GLN A 94 7.50 0.46 18.13
N ALA A 95 8.39 -0.47 17.70
CA ALA A 95 8.18 -1.92 17.65
C ALA A 95 8.01 -2.67 18.99
N ALA A 96 7.74 -1.96 20.09
CA ALA A 96 7.25 -2.58 21.32
C ALA A 96 5.82 -3.15 21.18
N ASP A 97 5.08 -2.76 20.15
CA ASP A 97 3.74 -3.28 19.84
C ASP A 97 3.82 -4.53 18.94
N PRO A 98 3.41 -5.72 19.42
CA PRO A 98 3.39 -6.95 18.62
C PRO A 98 2.51 -6.85 17.37
N LEU A 99 1.50 -5.96 17.36
CA LEU A 99 0.60 -5.75 16.23
C LEU A 99 1.29 -4.99 15.09
N LEU A 100 2.35 -4.23 15.38
CA LEU A 100 3.15 -3.55 14.34
C LEU A 100 4.03 -4.52 13.55
N GLY A 101 4.40 -5.68 14.11
CA GLY A 101 5.30 -6.63 13.46
C GLY A 101 4.81 -7.09 12.09
N GLN A 102 3.52 -7.42 11.98
CA GLN A 102 2.94 -7.85 10.70
C GLN A 102 2.88 -6.69 9.70
N HIS A 103 2.44 -5.50 10.12
CA HIS A 103 2.36 -4.34 9.23
C HIS A 103 3.72 -3.86 8.73
N ILE A 104 4.77 -3.99 9.56
CA ILE A 104 6.15 -3.71 9.15
C ILE A 104 6.60 -4.69 8.07
N GLU A 105 6.29 -5.99 8.23
CA GLU A 105 6.64 -6.99 7.21
C GLU A 105 5.85 -6.78 5.92
N ASP A 106 4.54 -6.52 6.03
CA ASP A 106 3.68 -6.17 4.89
C ASP A 106 4.24 -4.97 4.10
N ALA A 107 4.65 -3.91 4.81
CA ALA A 107 5.23 -2.72 4.18
C ALA A 107 6.59 -3.01 3.53
N ARG A 108 7.42 -3.85 4.14
CA ARG A 108 8.71 -4.26 3.57
C ARG A 108 8.53 -5.09 2.31
N GLN A 109 7.61 -6.05 2.33
CA GLN A 109 7.29 -6.85 1.15
C GLN A 109 6.76 -5.96 0.03
N LEU A 110 5.82 -5.07 0.32
CA LEU A 110 5.31 -4.11 -0.65
C LEU A 110 6.42 -3.22 -1.22
N ALA A 111 7.31 -2.70 -0.37
CA ALA A 111 8.44 -1.88 -0.80
C ALA A 111 9.38 -2.63 -1.78
N LEU A 112 9.61 -3.93 -1.56
CA LEU A 112 10.37 -4.76 -2.50
C LEU A 112 9.69 -4.88 -3.86
N VAL A 113 8.38 -5.12 -3.88
CA VAL A 113 7.60 -5.22 -5.13
C VAL A 113 7.59 -3.88 -5.86
N LEU A 114 7.34 -2.77 -5.14
CA LEU A 114 7.38 -1.41 -5.70
C LEU A 114 8.74 -1.08 -6.30
N ARG A 115 9.83 -1.42 -5.60
CA ARG A 115 11.20 -1.20 -6.08
C ARG A 115 11.50 -1.97 -7.34
N LEU A 116 10.98 -3.20 -7.46
CA LEU A 116 11.10 -3.98 -8.68
C LEU A 116 10.31 -3.37 -9.84
N CYS A 117 9.09 -2.88 -9.58
CA CYS A 117 8.28 -2.16 -10.57
C CYS A 117 9.03 -0.92 -11.10
N ILE A 118 9.69 -0.18 -10.20
CA ILE A 118 10.51 0.99 -10.56
C ILE A 118 11.75 0.58 -11.36
N ASP A 119 12.49 -0.44 -10.93
CA ASP A 119 13.72 -0.89 -11.58
C ASP A 119 13.47 -1.44 -12.99
N LYS A 120 12.34 -2.15 -13.18
CA LYS A 120 11.93 -2.70 -14.47
C LYS A 120 11.10 -1.73 -15.33
N ASP A 121 10.76 -0.54 -14.81
CA ASP A 121 9.84 0.42 -15.44
C ASP A 121 8.50 -0.21 -15.84
N VAL A 122 7.92 -0.97 -14.92
CA VAL A 122 6.61 -1.63 -15.08
C VAL A 122 5.62 -1.12 -14.04
N GLU A 123 4.34 -1.30 -14.33
CA GLU A 123 3.25 -1.01 -13.40
C GLU A 123 3.08 -2.10 -12.35
N LEU A 124 2.49 -1.74 -11.22
CA LEU A 124 2.05 -2.69 -10.20
C LEU A 124 0.59 -3.05 -10.45
N LEU A 125 0.31 -4.34 -10.63
CA LEU A 125 -1.01 -4.87 -10.90
C LEU A 125 -1.67 -5.38 -9.62
N PHE A 126 -2.99 -5.24 -9.56
CA PHE A 126 -3.85 -5.69 -8.46
C PHE A 126 -4.72 -6.84 -8.99
N LEU A 127 -4.71 -8.02 -8.36
CA LEU A 127 -5.48 -9.21 -8.77
C LEU A 127 -6.20 -9.89 -7.61
#